data_AF-W6FF63-F1
#
_entry.id   AF-W6FF63-F1
#
_cell.length_a   1.000
_cell.length_b   1.000
_cell.length_c   1.000
_cell.angle_alpha   90.00
_cell.angle_beta   90.00
_cell.angle_gamma   90.00
#
_symmetry.space_group_name_H-M   'P 1'
#
loop_
_entity.id
_entity.type
_entity.pdbx_description
1 polymer ?
#
loop_
_entity_poly.entity_id
_entity_poly.type
_entity_poly.pdbx_seq_one_letter_code
_entity_poly.pdbx_strand_id
1 'polypeptide(L)'
;VTVTDPDLIEKSNLNRQFLFRPHHIQKPKSYTAADATLKINPQLKIDAHLNKVCPATEAIYNDEFYTKQDIIITALDNVEARRYVDSRCLANLRPLLDSGTMG
;
A
#
# COMPACT_ATOMS: atom_id res chain seq x y z
N VAL A 1 2.06 7.66 -8.08
CA VAL A 1 1.60 6.43 -7.40
C VAL A 1 1.84 6.61 -5.93
N THR A 2 0.81 6.47 -5.10
CA THR A 2 0.99 6.46 -3.64
C THR A 2 0.93 5.03 -3.14
N VAL A 3 1.88 4.63 -2.29
CA VAL A 3 1.95 3.30 -1.68
C VAL A 3 2.08 3.45 -0.17
N THR A 4 1.32 2.68 0.60
CA THR A 4 1.37 2.73 2.05
C THR A 4 1.33 1.33 2.64
N ASP A 5 2.21 1.07 3.60
CA ASP A 5 2.27 -0.19 4.34
C ASP A 5 2.95 0.11 5.68
N PRO A 6 2.30 -0.15 6.83
CA PRO A 6 2.88 0.12 8.14
C PRO A 6 3.97 -0.88 8.55
N ASP A 7 4.12 -1.99 7.85
CA ASP A 7 4.98 -3.09 8.28
C ASP A 7 6.45 -2.91 7.85
N LEU A 8 7.31 -3.58 8.62
CA LEU A 8 8.70 -3.81 8.28
C LEU A 8 8.86 -5.14 7.54
N ILE A 9 9.95 -5.27 6.80
CA ILE A 9 10.28 -6.49 6.06
C ILE A 9 10.78 -7.56 7.03
N GLU A 10 10.18 -8.74 6.95
CA GLU A 10 10.60 -9.94 7.67
C GLU A 10 11.23 -10.99 6.75
N LYS A 11 12.01 -11.90 7.33
CA LYS A 11 12.59 -13.04 6.59
C LYS A 11 11.51 -13.89 5.92
N SER A 12 10.36 -14.03 6.58
CA SER A 12 9.19 -14.77 6.10
C SER A 12 8.59 -14.18 4.82
N ASN A 13 8.81 -12.89 4.54
CA ASN A 13 8.25 -12.21 3.37
C ASN A 13 9.05 -12.47 2.09
N LEU A 14 10.35 -12.78 2.22
CA LEU A 14 11.29 -12.89 1.09
C LEU A 14 10.95 -14.02 0.12
N ASN A 15 10.13 -15.00 0.53
CA ASN A 15 9.69 -16.10 -0.33
C ASN A 15 8.65 -15.69 -1.37
N ARG A 16 7.92 -14.58 -1.15
CA ARG A 16 6.79 -14.15 -1.99
C ARG A 16 6.82 -12.67 -2.40
N GLN A 17 7.58 -11.84 -1.69
CA GLN A 17 7.71 -10.40 -1.97
C GLN A 17 9.08 -10.11 -2.61
N PHE A 18 9.17 -10.35 -3.91
CA PHE A 18 10.42 -10.38 -4.70
C PHE A 18 11.14 -9.02 -4.84
N LEU A 19 10.51 -7.89 -4.48
CA LEU A 19 11.18 -6.59 -4.43
C LEU A 19 12.19 -6.52 -3.26
N PHE A 20 12.07 -7.40 -2.26
CA PHE A 20 12.88 -7.39 -1.06
C PHE A 20 14.09 -8.33 -1.15
N ARG A 21 15.10 -8.07 -0.31
CA ARG A 21 16.36 -8.83 -0.24
C ARG A 21 16.70 -9.07 1.23
N PRO A 22 17.55 -10.05 1.57
CA PRO A 22 17.94 -10.32 2.96
C PRO A 22 18.48 -9.10 3.71
N HIS A 23 19.22 -8.21 3.04
CA HIS A 23 19.74 -6.97 3.64
C HIS A 23 18.68 -5.86 3.83
N HIS A 24 17.44 -6.09 3.40
CA HIS A 24 16.30 -5.19 3.64
C HIS A 24 15.48 -5.59 4.87
N ILE A 25 15.81 -6.69 5.57
CA ILE A 25 15.10 -7.09 6.79
C ILE A 25 15.11 -5.93 7.81
N GLN A 26 13.98 -5.73 8.50
CA GLN A 26 13.71 -4.60 9.41
C GLN A 26 13.62 -3.21 8.74
N LYS A 27 13.71 -3.11 7.41
CA LYS A 27 13.41 -1.86 6.71
C LYS A 27 11.92 -1.76 6.40
N PRO A 28 11.38 -0.54 6.25
CA PRO A 28 9.97 -0.36 5.93
C PRO A 28 9.62 -0.88 4.53
N LYS A 29 8.52 -1.62 4.40
CA LYS A 29 8.12 -2.28 3.14
C LYS A 29 7.85 -1.27 2.03
N SER A 30 7.04 -0.24 2.28
CA SER A 30 6.62 0.74 1.28
C SER A 30 7.80 1.53 0.69
N TYR A 31 8.65 2.09 1.54
CA TYR A 31 9.86 2.81 1.12
C TYR A 31 10.83 1.90 0.35
N THR A 32 11.09 0.70 0.86
CA THR A 32 11.99 -0.24 0.18
C THR A 32 11.43 -0.68 -1.17
N ALA A 33 10.12 -0.89 -1.28
CA ALA A 33 9.46 -1.23 -2.54
C ALA A 33 9.54 -0.07 -3.54
N ALA A 34 9.36 1.17 -3.08
CA ALA A 34 9.52 2.36 -3.91
C ALA A 34 10.94 2.46 -4.47
N ASP A 35 11.96 2.35 -3.61
CA ASP A 35 13.37 2.39 -4.02
C ASP A 35 13.73 1.27 -5.01
N ALA A 36 13.26 0.04 -4.74
CA ALA A 36 13.47 -1.09 -5.65
C ALA A 36 12.79 -0.86 -7.01
N THR A 37 11.59 -0.26 -7.01
CA THR A 37 10.83 0.04 -8.24
C THR A 37 11.50 1.15 -9.05
N LEU A 38 12.02 2.19 -8.40
CA LEU A 38 12.74 3.28 -9.08
C LEU A 38 14.05 2.81 -9.74
N LYS A 39 14.69 1.77 -9.22
CA LYS A 39 15.84 1.12 -9.88
C LYS A 39 15.44 0.39 -11.16
N ILE A 40 14.19 -0.08 -11.26
CA ILE A 40 13.65 -0.75 -12.46
C ILE A 40 13.20 0.31 -13.48
N ASN A 41 12.48 1.34 -13.04
CA ASN A 41 12.05 2.46 -13.88
C ASN A 41 12.20 3.80 -13.14
N PRO A 42 13.28 4.56 -13.43
CA PRO A 42 13.55 5.84 -12.78
C PRO A 42 12.55 6.96 -13.10
N GLN A 43 11.71 6.81 -14.12
CA GLN A 43 10.73 7.83 -14.53
C GLN A 43 9.46 7.82 -13.68
N LEU A 44 9.25 6.77 -12.87
CA LEU A 44 8.09 6.67 -12.00
C LEU A 44 8.15 7.72 -10.88
N LYS A 45 6.97 8.23 -10.50
CA LYS A 45 6.81 9.10 -9.34
C LYS A 45 6.04 8.33 -8.27
N ILE A 46 6.76 7.95 -7.22
CA ILE A 46 6.23 7.14 -6.12
C ILE A 46 6.28 7.97 -4.83
N ASP A 47 5.15 8.04 -4.14
CA ASP A 47 5.01 8.64 -2.83
C ASP A 47 4.74 7.52 -1.82
N ALA A 48 5.71 7.25 -0.94
CA ALA A 48 5.70 6.08 -0.06
C ALA A 48 5.44 6.49 1.39
N HIS A 49 4.43 5.88 2.00
CA HIS A 49 3.99 6.18 3.37
C HIS A 49 4.10 4.95 4.28
N LEU A 50 4.12 5.18 5.60
CA LEU A 50 4.11 4.13 6.63
C LEU A 50 2.84 4.12 7.47
N ASN A 51 1.80 4.76 6.96
CA ASN A 51 0.57 4.91 7.71
C ASN A 51 -0.30 3.67 7.49
N LYS A 52 -0.85 3.11 8.56
CA LYS A 52 -1.93 2.13 8.46
C LYS A 52 -3.18 2.84 7.94
N VAL A 53 -3.83 2.30 6.91
CA VAL A 53 -5.09 2.86 6.38
C VAL A 53 -6.22 2.46 7.32
N CYS A 54 -6.68 3.39 8.15
CA CYS A 54 -7.72 3.18 9.16
C CYS A 54 -8.31 4.54 9.60
N PRO A 55 -9.39 4.56 10.41
CA PRO A 55 -10.01 5.82 10.85
C PRO A 55 -9.03 6.81 11.51
N ALA A 56 -8.01 6.32 12.21
CA ALA A 56 -7.01 7.16 12.88
C ALA A 56 -6.11 7.94 11.90
N THR A 57 -6.04 7.54 10.63
CA THR A 57 -5.21 8.20 9.60
C THR A 57 -6.04 8.96 8.56
N GLU A 58 -7.33 9.21 8.82
CA GLU A 58 -8.21 9.98 7.94
C GLU A 58 -7.78 11.43 7.75
N ALA A 59 -7.05 12.02 8.70
CA ALA A 59 -6.46 13.34 8.50
C ALA A 59 -5.46 13.36 7.32
N ILE A 60 -4.86 12.20 7.00
CA ILE A 60 -3.93 12.01 5.88
C ILE A 60 -4.69 11.49 4.66
N TYR A 61 -5.53 10.47 4.86
CA TYR A 61 -6.32 9.81 3.81
C TYR A 61 -7.78 10.29 3.81
N ASN A 62 -7.95 11.60 3.76
CA ASN A 62 -9.25 12.26 3.73
C ASN A 62 -9.91 12.14 2.35
N ASP A 63 -11.13 12.68 2.22
CA ASP A 63 -11.88 12.65 0.96
C ASP A 63 -11.14 13.37 -0.18
N GLU A 64 -10.39 14.43 0.12
CA GLU A 64 -9.55 15.13 -0.84
C GLU A 64 -8.44 14.22 -1.40
N PHE A 65 -7.83 13.38 -0.55
CA PHE A 65 -6.84 12.39 -0.99
C PHE A 65 -7.47 11.37 -1.94
N TYR A 66 -8.62 10.79 -1.56
CA TYR A 66 -9.29 9.76 -2.36
C TYR A 66 -9.77 10.32 -3.71
N THR A 67 -10.36 11.52 -3.73
CA THR A 67 -10.87 12.14 -4.97
C THR A 67 -9.79 12.47 -5.99
N LYS A 68 -8.53 12.64 -5.55
CA LYS A 68 -7.36 12.81 -6.43
C LYS A 68 -6.85 11.49 -7.03
N GLN A 69 -7.31 10.33 -6.56
CA GLN A 69 -6.90 9.04 -7.11
C GLN A 69 -7.79 8.64 -8.30
N ASP A 70 -7.16 8.08 -9.33
CA ASP A 70 -7.87 7.50 -10.47
C ASP A 70 -8.43 6.11 -10.14
N ILE A 71 -7.67 5.33 -9.36
CA ILE A 71 -8.03 3.97 -8.92
C ILE A 71 -7.37 3.67 -7.57
N ILE A 72 -8.08 2.91 -6.74
CA ILE A 72 -7.54 2.35 -5.50
C ILE A 72 -7.30 0.86 -5.72
N ILE A 73 -6.13 0.36 -5.31
CA ILE A 73 -5.76 -1.05 -5.41
C ILE A 73 -5.40 -1.56 -4.02
N THR A 74 -6.07 -2.61 -3.55
CA THR A 74 -5.80 -3.22 -2.25
C THR A 74 -5.01 -4.51 -2.39
N ALA A 75 -4.02 -4.66 -1.50
CA ALA A 75 -3.21 -5.86 -1.31
C ALA A 75 -3.20 -6.23 0.19
N LEU A 76 -4.39 -6.21 0.80
CA LEU A 76 -4.59 -6.34 2.24
C LEU A 76 -4.84 -7.79 2.64
N ASP A 77 -4.45 -8.16 3.86
CA ASP A 77 -4.55 -9.53 4.40
C ASP A 77 -5.72 -9.73 5.38
N ASN A 78 -6.37 -8.65 5.81
CA ASN A 78 -7.44 -8.70 6.80
C ASN A 78 -8.73 -8.04 6.29
N VAL A 79 -9.86 -8.63 6.70
CA VAL A 79 -11.20 -8.25 6.24
C VAL A 79 -11.59 -6.84 6.72
N GLU A 80 -11.14 -6.43 7.91
CA GLU A 80 -11.47 -5.12 8.48
C GLU A 80 -10.90 -3.99 7.64
N ALA A 81 -9.61 -4.05 7.28
CA ALA A 81 -8.97 -3.04 6.43
C ALA A 81 -9.59 -3.02 5.04
N ARG A 82 -9.95 -4.18 4.46
CA ARG A 82 -10.65 -4.24 3.16
C ARG A 82 -12.00 -3.52 3.23
N ARG A 83 -12.82 -3.79 4.25
CA ARG A 83 -14.11 -3.12 4.46
C ARG A 83 -13.95 -1.61 4.65
N TYR A 84 -12.92 -1.19 5.38
CA TYR A 84 -12.64 0.22 5.59
C TYR A 84 -12.34 0.91 4.25
N VAL A 85 -11.39 0.39 3.46
CA VAL A 85 -11.04 0.96 2.16
C VAL A 85 -12.23 0.95 1.19
N ASP A 86 -13.01 -0.14 1.15
CA ASP A 86 -14.22 -0.26 0.34
C ASP A 86 -15.23 0.85 0.65
N SER A 87 -15.53 1.09 1.93
CA SER A 87 -16.45 2.16 2.35
C SER A 87 -15.95 3.56 1.96
N ARG A 88 -14.63 3.82 2.07
CA ARG A 88 -14.02 5.09 1.65
C ARG A 88 -14.08 5.28 0.13
N CYS A 89 -13.88 4.20 -0.64
CA CYS A 89 -13.99 4.23 -2.10
C CYS A 89 -15.43 4.50 -2.54
N LEU A 90 -16.42 3.84 -1.91
CA LEU A 90 -17.84 4.05 -2.19
C LEU A 90 -18.26 5.50 -1.90
N ALA A 91 -17.86 6.04 -0.74
CA ALA A 91 -18.17 7.41 -0.35
C ALA A 91 -17.58 8.46 -1.31
N ASN A 92 -16.42 8.17 -1.90
CA ASN A 92 -15.69 9.09 -2.79
C ASN A 92 -15.86 8.76 -4.29
N LEU A 93 -16.74 7.82 -4.62
CA LEU A 93 -17.00 7.34 -5.99
C LEU A 93 -15.70 6.98 -6.73
N ARG A 94 -14.80 6.26 -6.07
CA ARG A 94 -13.52 5.82 -6.65
C ARG A 94 -13.57 4.35 -7.04
N PRO A 95 -13.08 3.98 -8.24
CA PRO A 95 -12.89 2.58 -8.59
C PRO A 95 -11.94 1.87 -7.62
N LEU A 96 -12.32 0.66 -7.20
CA LEU A 96 -11.53 -0.20 -6.32
C LEU A 96 -11.23 -1.53 -7.02
N LEU A 97 -9.95 -1.90 -7.09
CA LEU A 97 -9.50 -3.23 -7.43
C LEU A 97 -9.04 -3.92 -6.15
N ASP A 98 -9.82 -4.89 -5.70
CA ASP A 98 -9.45 -5.73 -4.56
C ASP A 98 -8.94 -7.10 -5.01
N SER A 99 -7.96 -7.60 -4.27
CA SER A 99 -7.37 -8.91 -4.51
C SER A 99 -7.00 -9.59 -3.20
N GLY A 100 -7.18 -10.90 -3.16
CA GLY A 100 -6.82 -11.73 -2.03
C GLY A 100 -6.36 -13.10 -2.51
N THR A 101 -5.33 -13.62 -1.88
CA THR A 101 -4.87 -14.99 -2.08
C THR A 101 -5.15 -15.80 -0.82
N MET A 102 -5.66 -17.01 -0.99
CA MET A 102 -5.70 -18.03 0.06
C MET A 102 -4.82 -19.17 -0.44
N GLY A 103 -3.71 -19.42 0.26
CA GLY A 103 -2.71 -20.43 -0.09
C GLY A 103 -2.53 -21.45 1.02
#